data_AF-A0A820B7X6-F1
#
_entry.id   AF-A0A820B7X6-F1
#
_cell.length_a   1.000
_cell.length_b   1.000
_cell.length_c   1.000
_cell.angle_alpha   90.00
_cell.angle_beta   90.00
_cell.angle_gamma   90.00
#
_symmetry.space_group_name_H-M   'P 1'
#
loop_
_entity.id
_entity.type
_entity.pdbx_description
1 polymer ?
#
loop_
_entity_poly.entity_id
_entity_poly.type
_entity_poly.pdbx_seq_one_letter_code
_entity_poly.pdbx_strand_id
1 'polypeptide(L)'
;MFYKRGGRHIVNLFNMDEKELDVFKQVGPIISDVNELLKRVKRLNQQIDTSENQDQFSKITNIFCAEVDKPSNPQRQVADEETIFEQLKDALKRTNQSESSRQQTSESIDEEDGVDCSDIRRSIEQSSDVGYIVWPLIKPLLLGKILYAPATPVSNAIIAKVNKTFEELDKIHQFAKAWVKSPLNLTAVFGDLQNTNNIKKVLSNHLFQELFNNIIGINTFDMESIISMLENFSGGANTDVLKNIEMIMKQFSDYLPCIELNRFEALQSESELVERAKELHRNRMVIAGIVFSNLNSSNPNANFLPPHIHIKIRMDVDSVRTTEQLTSWLFFPGPENDYFREMHYLRGFIQLQDLIERAVIDLHFEDTDKISTNPVVYMQLMPYPCYRGDPGKESSYVNYFILPILGTLMWTATLGVSIKNLMRERERNVEQTMKIMGLNSTVNFISWLITSYIPMIFVSIIVAVVLKYGGIFPASELTVTITPLLTLALSALMLGFV
;
A
#
# COMPACT_ATOMS: atom_id res chain seq x y z
N MET A 1 -5.77 -47.71 30.87
CA MET A 1 -4.34 -47.97 30.59
C MET A 1 -4.00 -48.16 29.10
N PHE A 2 -4.97 -48.39 28.20
CA PHE A 2 -4.71 -48.58 26.76
C PHE A 2 -4.68 -47.29 25.90
N TYR A 3 -5.16 -46.16 26.43
CA TYR A 3 -5.21 -44.88 25.70
C TYR A 3 -3.84 -44.21 25.43
N LYS A 4 -2.80 -44.55 26.21
CA LYS A 4 -1.45 -43.94 26.10
C LYS A 4 -0.50 -44.66 25.13
N ARG A 5 -0.95 -45.73 24.47
CA ARG A 5 -0.12 -46.62 23.63
C ARG A 5 -0.25 -46.35 22.13
N GLY A 6 -1.34 -45.73 21.67
CA GLY A 6 -1.56 -45.41 20.25
C GLY A 6 -0.65 -44.29 19.73
N GLY A 7 -0.53 -43.17 20.46
CA GLY A 7 0.36 -42.05 20.09
C GLY A 7 1.84 -42.46 20.00
N ARG A 8 2.28 -43.34 20.91
CA ARG A 8 3.68 -43.79 21.00
C ARG A 8 4.15 -44.65 19.81
N HIS A 9 3.24 -45.30 19.10
CA HIS A 9 3.58 -46.07 17.88
C HIS A 9 3.65 -45.19 16.62
N ILE A 10 2.93 -44.07 16.59
CA ILE A 10 2.91 -43.12 15.47
C ILE A 10 4.14 -42.21 15.51
N VAL A 11 4.52 -41.75 16.72
CA VAL A 11 5.79 -41.04 16.97
C VAL A 11 6.97 -41.85 16.44
N ASN A 12 6.95 -43.18 16.60
CA ASN A 12 8.03 -44.06 16.12
C ASN A 12 7.97 -44.39 14.62
N LEU A 13 6.81 -44.27 13.96
CA LEU A 13 6.63 -44.55 12.52
C LEU A 13 6.91 -43.33 11.64
N PHE A 14 6.65 -42.14 12.18
CA PHE A 14 6.86 -40.87 11.48
C PHE A 14 8.05 -40.06 12.03
N ASN A 15 8.67 -40.51 13.12
CA ASN A 15 9.74 -39.81 13.83
C ASN A 15 9.37 -38.33 14.14
N MET A 16 8.09 -38.10 14.44
CA MET A 16 7.51 -36.79 14.75
C MET A 16 7.11 -36.72 16.22
N ASP A 17 7.32 -35.57 16.87
CA ASP A 17 6.91 -35.35 18.26
C ASP A 17 5.36 -35.28 18.38
N GLU A 18 4.79 -35.61 19.55
CA GLU A 18 3.32 -35.53 19.78
C GLU A 18 2.75 -34.13 19.46
N LYS A 19 3.55 -33.08 19.64
CA LYS A 19 3.18 -31.69 19.28
C LYS A 19 3.14 -31.44 17.78
N GLU A 20 4.05 -32.03 17.00
CA GLU A 20 4.11 -31.90 15.54
C GLU A 20 2.92 -32.62 14.89
N LEU A 21 2.51 -33.76 15.48
CA LEU A 21 1.34 -34.51 15.04
C LEU A 21 0.03 -33.72 15.23
N ASP A 22 -0.10 -32.93 16.30
CA ASP A 22 -1.27 -32.09 16.53
C ASP A 22 -1.33 -30.88 15.57
N VAL A 23 -0.18 -30.32 15.18
CA VAL A 23 -0.10 -29.29 14.13
C VAL A 23 -0.52 -29.86 12.77
N PHE A 24 -0.09 -31.08 12.45
CA PHE A 24 -0.47 -31.76 11.21
C PHE A 24 -1.99 -31.95 11.06
N LYS A 25 -2.69 -32.21 12.18
CA LYS A 25 -4.16 -32.36 12.20
C LYS A 25 -4.88 -31.05 11.88
N GLN A 26 -4.38 -29.92 12.38
CA GLN A 26 -5.01 -28.61 12.19
C GLN A 26 -4.91 -28.11 10.74
N VAL A 27 -3.87 -28.53 10.01
CA VAL A 27 -3.59 -28.09 8.64
C VAL A 27 -4.25 -28.98 7.57
N GLY A 28 -4.73 -30.18 7.93
CA GLY A 28 -5.40 -31.14 7.02
C GLY A 28 -6.48 -30.56 6.08
N PRO A 29 -7.43 -29.71 6.54
CA PRO A 29 -8.46 -29.14 5.66
C PRO A 29 -7.94 -28.14 4.62
N ILE A 30 -6.72 -27.59 4.79
CA ILE A 30 -6.12 -26.63 3.86
C ILE A 30 -5.66 -27.35 2.57
N ILE A 31 -5.48 -28.67 2.61
CA ILE A 31 -4.87 -29.45 1.52
C ILE A 31 -5.82 -29.60 0.29
N SER A 32 -7.14 -29.48 0.45
CA SER A 32 -8.07 -29.50 -0.71
C SER A 32 -7.87 -28.29 -1.62
N ASP A 33 -7.67 -27.12 -1.02
CA ASP A 33 -7.48 -25.84 -1.73
C ASP A 33 -6.10 -25.77 -2.39
N VAL A 34 -5.11 -26.46 -1.78
CA VAL A 34 -3.76 -26.62 -2.33
C VAL A 34 -3.78 -27.31 -3.69
N ASN A 35 -4.68 -28.28 -3.94
CA ASN A 35 -4.76 -28.93 -5.26
C ASN A 35 -5.28 -27.96 -6.35
N GLU A 36 -6.21 -27.07 -6.01
CA GLU A 36 -6.67 -26.03 -6.94
C GLU A 36 -5.57 -25.00 -7.21
N LEU A 37 -4.86 -24.56 -6.16
CA LEU A 37 -3.72 -23.65 -6.28
C LEU A 37 -2.59 -24.26 -7.11
N LEU A 38 -2.25 -25.53 -6.91
CA LEU A 38 -1.21 -26.22 -7.68
C LEU A 38 -1.60 -26.38 -9.16
N LYS A 39 -2.89 -26.56 -9.47
CA LYS A 39 -3.38 -26.52 -10.85
C LYS A 39 -3.23 -25.13 -11.47
N ARG A 40 -3.49 -24.05 -10.71
CA ARG A 40 -3.29 -22.66 -11.17
C ARG A 40 -1.81 -22.36 -11.41
N VAL A 41 -0.93 -22.72 -10.46
CA VAL A 41 0.54 -22.56 -10.57
C VAL A 41 1.11 -23.35 -11.75
N LYS A 42 0.64 -24.58 -12.00
CA LYS A 42 1.08 -25.38 -13.15
C LYS A 42 0.73 -24.75 -14.50
N ARG A 43 -0.48 -24.17 -14.63
CA ARG A 43 -0.88 -23.43 -15.84
C ARG A 43 0.01 -22.20 -16.05
N LEU A 44 0.40 -21.54 -14.97
CA LEU A 44 1.27 -20.37 -15.03
C LEU A 44 2.71 -20.71 -15.43
N ASN A 45 3.32 -21.76 -14.86
CA ASN A 45 4.65 -22.18 -15.28
C ASN A 45 4.71 -22.52 -16.78
N GLN A 46 3.65 -23.10 -17.35
CA GLN A 46 3.55 -23.34 -18.80
C GLN A 46 3.41 -22.04 -19.63
N GLN A 47 2.87 -20.97 -19.03
CA GLN A 47 2.66 -19.67 -19.68
C GLN A 47 3.80 -18.68 -19.45
N ILE A 48 4.68 -18.92 -18.47
CA ILE A 48 5.83 -18.06 -18.12
C ILE A 48 7.00 -18.28 -19.09
N ASP A 49 7.19 -19.50 -19.62
CA ASP A 49 8.22 -19.83 -20.62
C ASP A 49 8.09 -19.07 -21.95
N THR A 50 7.04 -18.25 -22.14
CA THR A 50 6.71 -17.59 -23.41
C THR A 50 6.50 -16.08 -23.35
N SER A 51 6.59 -15.42 -22.18
CA SER A 51 6.25 -13.98 -22.04
C SER A 51 7.31 -13.12 -21.38
N GLU A 52 7.37 -11.85 -21.76
CA GLU A 52 8.20 -10.79 -21.17
C GLU A 52 7.93 -10.58 -19.66
N ASN A 53 8.92 -10.02 -18.95
CA ASN A 53 8.95 -9.90 -17.48
C ASN A 53 7.75 -9.14 -16.86
N GLN A 54 7.15 -8.19 -17.59
CA GLN A 54 6.00 -7.40 -17.10
C GLN A 54 4.71 -8.23 -17.01
N ASP A 55 4.52 -9.20 -17.92
CA ASP A 55 3.38 -10.12 -17.91
C ASP A 55 3.47 -11.15 -16.78
N GLN A 56 4.67 -11.41 -16.24
CA GLN A 56 4.88 -12.42 -15.19
C GLN A 56 4.23 -12.02 -13.86
N PHE A 57 4.32 -10.74 -13.46
CA PHE A 57 3.69 -10.27 -12.22
C PHE A 57 2.17 -10.28 -12.31
N SER A 58 1.59 -9.83 -13.43
CA SER A 58 0.15 -9.90 -13.68
C SER A 58 -0.37 -11.35 -13.61
N LYS A 59 0.38 -12.28 -14.21
CA LYS A 59 0.13 -13.73 -14.13
C LYS A 59 0.19 -14.27 -12.70
N ILE A 60 1.15 -13.84 -11.88
CA ILE A 60 1.24 -14.24 -10.45
C ILE A 60 0.06 -13.67 -9.66
N THR A 61 -0.36 -12.43 -9.92
CA THR A 61 -1.52 -11.84 -9.20
C THR A 61 -2.82 -12.61 -9.42
N ASN A 62 -2.99 -13.22 -10.60
CA ASN A 62 -4.15 -14.06 -10.92
C ASN A 62 -4.23 -15.39 -10.13
N ILE A 63 -3.16 -15.77 -9.40
CA ILE A 63 -3.22 -16.90 -8.47
C ILE A 63 -4.04 -16.52 -7.24
N PHE A 64 -3.72 -15.36 -6.67
CA PHE A 64 -4.24 -14.89 -5.39
C PHE A 64 -5.54 -14.10 -5.56
N CYS A 65 -5.67 -13.37 -6.66
CA CYS A 65 -6.83 -12.59 -7.02
C CYS A 65 -7.56 -13.26 -8.18
N ALA A 66 -8.90 -13.19 -8.19
CA ALA A 66 -9.67 -13.58 -9.37
C ALA A 66 -9.33 -12.65 -10.55
N GLU A 67 -9.36 -13.20 -11.77
CA GLU A 67 -9.15 -12.42 -12.98
C GLU A 67 -10.25 -11.34 -13.07
N VAL A 68 -9.83 -10.07 -13.02
CA VAL A 68 -10.74 -8.94 -13.17
C VAL A 68 -11.08 -8.84 -14.64
N ASP A 69 -12.38 -8.92 -15.00
CA ASP A 69 -12.85 -8.72 -16.36
C ASP A 69 -12.21 -7.44 -16.94
N LYS A 70 -11.44 -7.61 -18.02
CA LYS A 70 -10.75 -6.48 -18.66
C LYS A 70 -11.79 -5.43 -19.01
N PRO A 71 -11.63 -4.16 -18.58
CA PRO A 71 -12.54 -3.10 -19.00
C PRO A 71 -12.53 -3.03 -20.53
N SER A 72 -13.69 -2.80 -21.13
CA SER A 72 -13.96 -2.87 -22.58
C SER A 72 -13.12 -1.94 -23.47
N ASN A 73 -12.19 -1.17 -22.92
CA ASN A 73 -11.37 -0.21 -23.64
C ASN A 73 -9.85 -0.43 -23.39
N PRO A 74 -9.10 -1.00 -24.34
CA PRO A 74 -7.68 -1.33 -24.17
C PRO A 74 -6.76 -0.11 -24.03
N GLN A 75 -7.19 1.09 -24.45
CA GLN A 75 -6.40 2.33 -24.27
C GLN A 75 -6.38 2.82 -22.80
N ARG A 76 -7.34 2.42 -21.96
CA ARG A 76 -7.31 2.72 -20.51
C ARG A 76 -6.29 1.86 -19.77
N GLN A 77 -6.12 0.60 -20.18
CA GLN A 77 -5.17 -0.34 -19.56
C GLN A 77 -3.72 0.12 -19.67
N VAL A 78 -3.30 0.55 -20.86
CA VAL A 78 -1.89 0.98 -21.09
C VAL A 78 -1.57 2.24 -20.28
N ALA A 79 -2.50 3.20 -20.21
CA ALA A 79 -2.29 4.43 -19.45
C ALA A 79 -2.23 4.20 -17.93
N ASP A 80 -3.10 3.37 -17.36
CA ASP A 80 -3.14 3.10 -15.91
C ASP A 80 -1.97 2.21 -15.44
N GLU A 81 -1.55 1.22 -16.24
CA GLU A 81 -0.43 0.33 -15.89
C GLU A 81 0.93 1.00 -16.09
N GLU A 82 1.09 1.82 -17.14
CA GLU A 82 2.29 2.65 -17.38
C GLU A 82 2.39 3.79 -16.35
N THR A 83 1.26 4.37 -15.90
CA THR A 83 1.27 5.38 -14.82
C THR A 83 1.57 4.79 -13.45
N ILE A 84 1.04 3.62 -13.07
CA ILE A 84 1.41 2.99 -11.78
C ILE A 84 2.90 2.63 -11.78
N PHE A 85 3.44 2.13 -12.90
CA PHE A 85 4.84 1.78 -13.03
C PHE A 85 5.77 3.00 -13.04
N GLU A 86 5.41 4.09 -13.72
CA GLU A 86 6.12 5.36 -13.64
C GLU A 86 5.95 6.04 -12.28
N GLN A 87 4.79 5.93 -11.62
CA GLN A 87 4.58 6.41 -10.25
C GLN A 87 5.46 5.65 -9.25
N LEU A 88 5.57 4.32 -9.40
CA LEU A 88 6.48 3.46 -8.63
C LEU A 88 7.94 3.93 -8.86
N LYS A 89 8.37 4.07 -10.11
CA LYS A 89 9.72 4.59 -10.45
C LYS A 89 9.97 5.98 -9.89
N ASP A 90 9.00 6.89 -9.96
CA ASP A 90 9.14 8.27 -9.47
C ASP A 90 9.14 8.37 -7.94
N ALA A 91 8.30 7.60 -7.26
CA ALA A 91 8.29 7.49 -5.81
C ALA A 91 9.63 6.94 -5.30
N LEU A 92 10.23 6.01 -6.04
CA LEU A 92 11.47 5.34 -5.64
C LEU A 92 12.73 6.09 -6.10
N LYS A 93 12.69 6.88 -7.18
CA LYS A 93 13.72 7.89 -7.49
C LYS A 93 13.88 8.91 -6.37
N ARG A 94 12.78 9.35 -5.75
CA ARG A 94 12.82 10.25 -4.57
C ARG A 94 13.41 9.56 -3.35
N THR A 95 13.12 8.29 -3.17
CA THR A 95 13.70 7.46 -2.10
C THR A 95 15.21 7.30 -2.31
N ASN A 96 15.67 7.04 -3.54
CA ASN A 96 17.09 6.91 -3.89
C ASN A 96 17.86 8.24 -3.91
N GLN A 97 17.22 9.38 -4.16
CA GLN A 97 17.87 10.70 -4.03
C GLN A 97 18.32 10.99 -2.59
N SER A 98 17.69 10.36 -1.58
CA SER A 98 18.17 10.38 -0.19
C SER A 98 19.32 9.41 0.09
N GLU A 99 19.61 8.48 -0.82
CA GLU A 99 20.61 7.40 -0.66
C GLU A 99 22.01 7.76 -1.17
N SER A 100 22.16 8.78 -2.04
CA SER A 100 23.49 9.20 -2.52
C SER A 100 24.42 9.72 -1.42
N SER A 101 23.93 9.89 -0.18
CA SER A 101 24.73 10.26 0.98
C SER A 101 24.88 9.14 2.02
N ARG A 102 24.31 7.93 1.82
CA ARG A 102 24.29 6.84 2.83
C ARG A 102 24.90 5.52 2.37
N GLN A 103 25.35 5.39 1.12
CA GLN A 103 25.94 4.16 0.56
C GLN A 103 27.28 3.70 1.18
N GLN A 104 27.80 4.34 2.23
CA GLN A 104 29.07 3.94 2.87
C GLN A 104 28.92 3.24 4.24
N THR A 105 27.72 2.88 4.71
CA THR A 105 27.59 2.34 6.08
C THR A 105 26.71 1.08 6.22
N SER A 106 26.16 0.51 5.14
CA SER A 106 25.25 -0.65 5.22
C SER A 106 25.82 -1.96 4.69
N GLU A 107 27.14 -2.18 4.83
CA GLU A 107 27.83 -3.40 4.36
C GLU A 107 28.26 -4.33 5.50
N SER A 108 27.83 -4.10 6.75
CA SER A 108 28.41 -4.82 7.91
C SER A 108 27.45 -5.21 9.05
N ILE A 109 26.14 -5.33 8.82
CA ILE A 109 25.20 -5.78 9.87
C ILE A 109 24.14 -6.76 9.33
N ASP A 110 24.57 -7.73 8.53
CA ASP A 110 23.75 -8.92 8.20
C ASP A 110 24.26 -10.17 8.98
N GLU A 111 25.01 -9.97 10.08
CA GLU A 111 25.60 -11.03 10.93
C GLU A 111 25.02 -11.05 12.36
N GLU A 112 23.70 -10.93 12.51
CA GLU A 112 23.03 -11.38 13.74
C GLU A 112 22.10 -12.54 13.36
N ASP A 113 22.39 -13.72 13.93
CA ASP A 113 21.65 -14.98 13.85
C ASP A 113 21.96 -15.97 12.70
N GLY A 114 23.23 -16.18 12.35
CA GLY A 114 23.76 -17.49 11.91
C GLY A 114 23.15 -18.16 10.66
N VAL A 115 22.25 -17.50 9.94
CA VAL A 115 21.60 -17.97 8.70
C VAL A 115 21.81 -16.90 7.65
N ASP A 116 22.50 -17.24 6.56
CA ASP A 116 22.79 -16.30 5.47
C ASP A 116 21.52 -16.01 4.65
N CYS A 117 20.82 -14.95 5.02
CA CYS A 117 19.62 -14.46 4.32
C CYS A 117 19.94 -13.59 3.10
N SER A 118 21.23 -13.45 2.75
CA SER A 118 21.64 -12.68 1.57
C SER A 118 21.17 -13.31 0.27
N ASP A 119 20.92 -14.62 0.25
CA ASP A 119 20.41 -15.34 -0.93
C ASP A 119 18.96 -14.97 -1.27
N ILE A 120 18.10 -14.74 -0.27
CA ILE A 120 16.73 -14.23 -0.50
C ILE A 120 16.78 -12.84 -1.10
N ARG A 121 17.62 -11.99 -0.54
CA ARG A 121 17.81 -10.62 -1.02
C ARG A 121 18.28 -10.63 -2.46
N ARG A 122 19.33 -11.39 -2.79
CA ARG A 122 19.83 -11.53 -4.17
C ARG A 122 18.76 -12.09 -5.09
N SER A 123 18.01 -13.10 -4.64
CA SER A 123 16.93 -13.70 -5.44
C SER A 123 15.83 -12.69 -5.77
N ILE A 124 15.42 -11.84 -4.83
CA ILE A 124 14.41 -10.81 -5.05
C ILE A 124 14.97 -9.65 -5.89
N GLU A 125 16.21 -9.22 -5.63
CA GLU A 125 16.87 -8.16 -6.39
C GLU A 125 17.12 -8.57 -7.86
N GLN A 126 17.39 -9.85 -8.12
CA GLN A 126 17.70 -10.39 -9.46
C GLN A 126 16.47 -10.94 -10.20
N SER A 127 15.36 -11.22 -9.53
CA SER A 127 14.18 -11.81 -10.19
C SER A 127 13.48 -10.84 -11.15
N SER A 128 13.73 -9.53 -11.06
CA SER A 128 13.18 -8.53 -11.98
C SER A 128 13.96 -7.23 -11.95
N ASP A 129 13.85 -6.41 -13.01
CA ASP A 129 14.39 -5.03 -13.04
C ASP A 129 13.79 -4.10 -11.95
N VAL A 130 12.72 -4.57 -11.28
CA VAL A 130 12.01 -3.88 -10.18
C VAL A 130 12.38 -4.48 -8.81
N GLY A 131 13.18 -5.55 -8.77
CA GLY A 131 13.53 -6.27 -7.54
C GLY A 131 14.24 -5.39 -6.51
N TYR A 132 15.26 -4.66 -6.97
CA TYR A 132 15.97 -3.66 -6.16
C TYR A 132 15.05 -2.56 -5.61
N ILE A 133 13.99 -2.25 -6.34
CA ILE A 133 13.02 -1.20 -6.04
C ILE A 133 11.98 -1.68 -5.00
N VAL A 134 11.59 -2.94 -5.05
CA VAL A 134 10.58 -3.54 -4.15
C VAL A 134 11.19 -3.96 -2.80
N TRP A 135 12.48 -4.30 -2.76
CA TRP A 135 13.15 -4.75 -1.54
C TRP A 135 13.00 -3.81 -0.33
N PRO A 136 13.14 -2.47 -0.46
CA PRO A 136 12.88 -1.53 0.64
C PRO A 136 11.46 -1.60 1.24
N LEU A 137 10.45 -2.00 0.45
CA LEU A 137 9.07 -2.15 0.90
C LEU A 137 8.85 -3.49 1.61
N ILE A 138 9.50 -4.55 1.13
CA ILE A 138 9.38 -5.91 1.69
C ILE A 138 10.24 -6.09 2.94
N LYS A 139 11.44 -5.52 2.98
CA LYS A 139 12.39 -5.67 4.10
C LYS A 139 11.76 -5.41 5.48
N PRO A 140 11.07 -4.27 5.73
CA PRO A 140 10.42 -4.05 7.03
C PRO A 140 9.25 -5.01 7.29
N LEU A 141 8.62 -5.58 6.26
CA LEU A 141 7.60 -6.61 6.46
C LEU A 141 8.17 -7.96 6.89
N LEU A 142 9.42 -8.28 6.54
CA LEU A 142 10.09 -9.55 6.90
C LEU A 142 10.85 -9.45 8.23
N LEU A 143 11.66 -8.41 8.38
CA LEU A 143 12.61 -8.25 9.49
C LEU A 143 12.23 -7.15 10.48
N GLY A 144 11.11 -6.48 10.23
CA GLY A 144 10.76 -5.28 10.99
C GLY A 144 10.27 -5.58 12.41
N LYS A 145 10.65 -4.70 13.33
CA LYS A 145 10.24 -4.72 14.74
C LYS A 145 9.19 -3.65 15.03
N ILE A 146 8.30 -3.98 15.97
CA ILE A 146 7.28 -3.11 16.54
C ILE A 146 7.66 -2.87 17.99
N LEU A 147 8.05 -1.64 18.30
CA LEU A 147 8.43 -1.24 19.65
C LEU A 147 7.18 -0.84 20.44
N TYR A 148 7.14 -1.10 21.75
CA TYR A 148 6.08 -0.55 22.59
C TYR A 148 6.57 -0.09 23.97
N ALA A 149 5.94 0.95 24.51
CA ALA A 149 6.25 1.49 25.83
C ALA A 149 4.99 2.07 26.50
N PRO A 150 4.89 2.07 27.84
CA PRO A 150 5.77 1.41 28.82
C PRO A 150 5.58 -0.11 28.88
N ALA A 151 6.55 -0.84 29.42
CA ALA A 151 6.46 -2.28 29.69
C ALA A 151 5.75 -2.58 31.02
N THR A 152 4.43 -2.40 31.04
CA THR A 152 3.54 -2.74 32.16
C THR A 152 2.90 -4.13 31.98
N PRO A 153 2.42 -4.80 33.05
CA PRO A 153 1.69 -6.06 32.89
C PRO A 153 0.45 -5.91 31.98
N VAL A 154 -0.21 -4.76 32.04
CA VAL A 154 -1.39 -4.44 31.22
C VAL A 154 -1.02 -4.28 29.74
N SER A 155 0.03 -3.52 29.42
CA SER A 155 0.51 -3.39 28.04
C SER A 155 0.98 -4.73 27.48
N ASN A 156 1.65 -5.55 28.30
CA ASN A 156 2.11 -6.87 27.88
C ASN A 156 0.93 -7.81 27.60
N ALA A 157 -0.16 -7.72 28.37
CA ALA A 157 -1.38 -8.47 28.10
C ALA A 157 -2.04 -8.05 26.76
N ILE A 158 -2.09 -6.75 26.46
CA ILE A 158 -2.58 -6.24 25.16
C ILE A 158 -1.72 -6.82 24.03
N ILE A 159 -0.40 -6.67 24.14
CA ILE A 159 0.54 -7.14 23.11
C ILE A 159 0.54 -8.67 23.00
N ALA A 160 0.32 -9.41 24.08
CA ALA A 160 0.19 -10.86 24.02
C ALA A 160 -1.01 -11.30 23.16
N LYS A 161 -2.15 -10.59 23.23
CA LYS A 161 -3.29 -10.85 22.33
C LYS A 161 -2.96 -10.52 20.88
N VAL A 162 -2.23 -9.43 20.63
CA VAL A 162 -1.77 -9.09 19.27
C VAL A 162 -0.76 -10.12 18.75
N ASN A 163 0.14 -10.62 19.60
CA ASN A 163 1.17 -11.58 19.20
C ASN A 163 0.56 -12.95 18.82
N LYS A 164 -0.63 -13.28 19.31
CA LYS A 164 -1.34 -14.52 18.97
C LYS A 164 -1.58 -14.66 17.46
N THR A 165 -1.79 -13.55 16.72
CA THR A 165 -1.95 -13.60 15.26
C THR A 165 -0.65 -13.99 14.55
N PHE A 166 0.50 -13.58 15.09
CA PHE A 166 1.81 -13.97 14.56
C PHE A 166 2.22 -15.37 15.01
N GLU A 167 1.76 -15.83 16.17
CA GLU A 167 1.95 -17.20 16.66
C GLU A 167 1.33 -18.24 15.71
N GLU A 168 0.22 -17.92 15.05
CA GLU A 168 -0.37 -18.80 14.02
C GLU A 168 0.56 -19.00 12.81
N LEU A 169 1.32 -17.96 12.42
CA LEU A 169 2.34 -18.08 11.38
C LEU A 169 3.53 -18.91 11.85
N ASP A 170 3.92 -18.81 13.13
CA ASP A 170 4.97 -19.66 13.71
C ASP A 170 4.58 -21.15 13.71
N LYS A 171 3.29 -21.48 13.92
CA LYS A 171 2.80 -22.86 13.78
C LYS A 171 2.96 -23.38 12.35
N ILE A 172 2.75 -22.54 11.35
CA ILE A 172 2.98 -22.88 9.93
C ILE A 172 4.48 -23.07 9.67
N HIS A 173 5.35 -22.25 10.26
CA HIS A 173 6.79 -22.44 10.19
C HIS A 173 7.23 -23.79 10.75
N GLN A 174 6.75 -24.14 11.95
CA GLN A 174 7.02 -25.42 12.59
C GLN A 174 6.51 -26.59 11.75
N PHE A 175 5.31 -26.47 11.17
CA PHE A 175 4.77 -27.46 10.24
C PHE A 175 5.68 -27.66 9.02
N ALA A 176 6.14 -26.58 8.39
CA ALA A 176 6.99 -26.68 7.21
C ALA A 176 8.33 -27.36 7.52
N LYS A 177 8.92 -27.04 8.66
CA LYS A 177 10.16 -27.66 9.15
C LYS A 177 9.96 -29.14 9.46
N ALA A 178 8.83 -29.52 10.06
CA ALA A 178 8.48 -30.91 10.33
C ALA A 178 8.23 -31.70 9.02
N TRP A 179 7.57 -31.08 8.04
CA TRP A 179 7.31 -31.68 6.72
C TRP A 179 8.62 -32.04 5.98
N VAL A 180 9.60 -31.14 5.96
CA VAL A 180 10.90 -31.36 5.29
C VAL A 180 11.75 -32.39 6.04
N LYS A 181 11.67 -32.46 7.36
CA LYS A 181 12.41 -33.43 8.19
C LYS A 181 11.79 -34.82 8.21
N SER A 182 10.54 -34.96 7.76
CA SER A 182 9.84 -36.24 7.77
C SER A 182 10.59 -37.25 6.88
N PRO A 183 11.01 -38.40 7.42
CA PRO A 183 11.82 -39.39 6.68
C PRO A 183 11.02 -40.17 5.63
N LEU A 184 9.71 -39.92 5.51
CA LEU A 184 8.89 -40.54 4.48
C LEU A 184 9.07 -39.81 3.15
N ASN A 185 9.65 -40.51 2.17
CA ASN A 185 9.32 -40.26 0.77
C ASN A 185 7.82 -40.55 0.59
N LEU A 186 6.96 -39.56 0.86
CA LEU A 186 5.52 -39.64 0.64
C LEU A 186 5.24 -40.07 -0.81
N THR A 187 6.10 -39.66 -1.74
CA THR A 187 6.12 -40.12 -3.15
C THR A 187 6.24 -41.65 -3.28
N ALA A 188 7.04 -42.32 -2.45
CA ALA A 188 7.18 -43.78 -2.45
C ALA A 188 5.95 -44.47 -1.84
N VAL A 189 5.40 -43.93 -0.75
CA VAL A 189 4.20 -44.49 -0.10
C VAL A 189 2.95 -44.31 -0.97
N PHE A 190 2.77 -43.13 -1.58
CA PHE A 190 1.68 -42.89 -2.53
C PHE A 190 1.87 -43.63 -3.85
N GLY A 191 3.12 -43.84 -4.28
CA GLY A 191 3.46 -44.69 -5.43
C GLY A 191 3.07 -46.16 -5.20
N ASP A 192 3.33 -46.70 -4.01
CA ASP A 192 2.92 -48.08 -3.64
C ASP A 192 1.40 -48.21 -3.44
N LEU A 193 0.74 -47.14 -2.95
CA LEU A 193 -0.73 -47.09 -2.82
C LEU A 193 -1.44 -47.17 -4.19
N GLN A 194 -0.81 -46.73 -5.26
CA GLN A 194 -1.38 -46.72 -6.61
C GLN A 194 -1.73 -48.12 -7.15
N ASN A 195 -1.13 -49.17 -6.60
CA ASN A 195 -1.28 -50.54 -7.08
C ASN A 195 -2.44 -51.34 -6.44
N THR A 196 -3.29 -50.74 -5.59
CA THR A 196 -4.24 -51.55 -4.83
C THR A 196 -5.71 -51.12 -4.97
N ASN A 197 -6.49 -51.96 -5.67
CA ASN A 197 -7.95 -52.10 -5.52
C ASN A 197 -8.40 -52.44 -4.06
N ASN A 198 -7.44 -52.55 -3.13
CA ASN A 198 -7.64 -52.86 -1.72
C ASN A 198 -7.80 -51.59 -0.85
N ILE A 199 -7.50 -50.39 -1.34
CA ILE A 199 -7.68 -49.14 -0.56
C ILE A 199 -9.14 -48.95 -0.14
N LYS A 200 -10.07 -49.17 -1.06
CA LYS A 200 -11.52 -49.09 -0.77
C LYS A 200 -11.98 -50.13 0.25
N LYS A 201 -11.29 -51.27 0.36
CA LYS A 201 -11.54 -52.34 1.34
C LYS A 201 -10.86 -52.11 2.69
N VAL A 202 -9.70 -51.44 2.71
CA VAL A 202 -8.98 -51.10 3.95
C VAL A 202 -9.61 -49.89 4.64
N LEU A 203 -10.03 -48.88 3.88
CA LEU A 203 -10.71 -47.67 4.40
C LEU A 203 -12.15 -47.93 4.86
N SER A 204 -12.82 -48.95 4.31
CA SER A 204 -14.17 -49.37 4.73
C SER A 204 -14.17 -50.29 5.95
N ASN A 205 -13.00 -50.62 6.50
CA ASN A 205 -12.87 -51.51 7.64
C ASN A 205 -13.06 -50.72 8.94
N HIS A 206 -13.96 -51.14 9.83
CA HIS A 206 -14.34 -50.36 11.03
C HIS A 206 -13.14 -50.08 11.97
N LEU A 207 -12.15 -50.98 11.99
CA LEU A 207 -10.91 -50.81 12.75
C LEU A 207 -10.03 -49.68 12.21
N PHE A 208 -10.04 -49.47 10.88
CA PHE A 208 -9.31 -48.37 10.26
C PHE A 208 -10.03 -47.05 10.53
N GLN A 209 -11.36 -47.03 10.58
CA GLN A 209 -12.14 -45.84 10.95
C GLN A 209 -11.92 -45.44 12.40
N GLU A 210 -11.91 -46.38 13.33
CA GLU A 210 -11.55 -46.09 14.73
C GLU A 210 -10.09 -45.66 14.87
N LEU A 211 -9.16 -46.28 14.15
CA LEU A 211 -7.76 -45.84 14.13
C LEU A 211 -7.65 -44.42 13.55
N PHE A 212 -8.25 -44.13 12.40
CA PHE A 212 -8.14 -42.84 11.71
C PHE A 212 -8.79 -41.70 12.50
N ASN A 213 -9.97 -41.95 13.10
CA ASN A 213 -10.64 -41.02 14.00
C ASN A 213 -9.81 -40.74 15.26
N ASN A 214 -9.14 -41.77 15.81
CA ASN A 214 -8.24 -41.59 16.94
C ASN A 214 -6.87 -40.99 16.56
N ILE A 215 -6.41 -41.19 15.33
CA ILE A 215 -5.14 -40.68 14.79
C ILE A 215 -5.27 -39.19 14.47
N ILE A 216 -6.38 -38.75 13.87
CA ILE A 216 -6.55 -37.36 13.40
C ILE A 216 -7.40 -36.53 14.36
N GLY A 217 -8.17 -37.14 15.27
CA GLY A 217 -8.86 -36.43 16.36
C GLY A 217 -9.88 -35.38 15.89
N ILE A 218 -10.38 -35.52 14.66
CA ILE A 218 -11.35 -34.58 14.05
C ILE A 218 -12.62 -35.37 13.76
N ASN A 219 -13.69 -35.08 14.51
CA ASN A 219 -14.99 -35.75 14.39
C ASN A 219 -15.81 -35.29 13.16
N THR A 220 -15.23 -34.51 12.25
CA THR A 220 -15.99 -33.72 11.26
C THR A 220 -15.56 -33.92 9.80
N PHE A 221 -14.73 -34.92 9.49
CA PHE A 221 -14.44 -35.23 8.10
C PHE A 221 -15.35 -36.35 7.60
N ASP A 222 -16.21 -36.02 6.63
CA ASP A 222 -16.96 -37.03 5.89
C ASP A 222 -15.99 -38.00 5.23
N MET A 223 -16.18 -39.30 5.41
CA MET A 223 -15.32 -40.35 4.83
C MET A 223 -15.25 -40.26 3.29
N GLU A 224 -16.25 -39.65 2.66
CA GLU A 224 -16.30 -39.36 1.23
C GLU A 224 -15.29 -38.27 0.81
N SER A 225 -15.00 -37.31 1.70
CA SER A 225 -13.96 -36.29 1.50
C SER A 225 -12.55 -36.89 1.59
N ILE A 226 -12.33 -37.86 2.48
CA ILE A 226 -11.04 -38.55 2.64
C ILE A 226 -10.81 -39.48 1.45
N ILE A 227 -11.83 -40.22 1.02
CA ILE A 227 -11.76 -41.08 -0.17
C ILE A 227 -11.54 -40.25 -1.43
N SER A 228 -12.27 -39.14 -1.61
CA SER A 228 -12.05 -38.25 -2.76
C SER A 228 -10.71 -37.51 -2.71
N MET A 229 -10.19 -37.17 -1.52
CA MET A 229 -8.84 -36.65 -1.34
C MET A 229 -7.80 -37.70 -1.73
N LEU A 230 -7.91 -38.93 -1.22
CA LEU A 230 -7.03 -40.04 -1.57
C LEU A 230 -7.14 -40.46 -3.03
N GLU A 231 -8.33 -40.46 -3.63
CA GLU A 231 -8.55 -40.72 -5.07
C GLU A 231 -7.98 -39.58 -5.93
N ASN A 232 -8.12 -38.32 -5.48
CA ASN A 232 -7.52 -37.15 -6.12
C ASN A 232 -5.99 -37.16 -6.02
N PHE A 233 -5.41 -37.78 -4.98
CA PHE A 233 -3.96 -37.99 -4.84
C PHE A 233 -3.47 -39.26 -5.57
N SER A 234 -4.27 -40.32 -5.67
CA SER A 234 -3.88 -41.60 -6.30
C SER A 234 -4.02 -41.62 -7.82
N GLY A 235 -4.79 -40.71 -8.41
CA GLY A 235 -5.03 -40.63 -9.85
C GLY A 235 -3.79 -40.22 -10.66
N GLY A 236 -2.94 -41.19 -11.02
CA GLY A 236 -2.04 -41.24 -12.20
C GLY A 236 -1.02 -40.13 -12.49
N ALA A 237 -1.15 -38.91 -11.96
CA ALA A 237 -0.45 -37.71 -12.41
C ALA A 237 0.13 -36.85 -11.26
N ASN A 238 0.24 -37.40 -10.04
CA ASN A 238 0.43 -36.61 -8.82
C ASN A 238 1.77 -36.81 -8.10
N THR A 239 2.67 -37.68 -8.58
CA THR A 239 4.04 -37.71 -8.08
C THR A 239 4.75 -36.38 -8.33
N ASP A 240 4.48 -35.73 -9.47
CA ASP A 240 4.96 -34.38 -9.80
C ASP A 240 4.38 -33.32 -8.85
N VAL A 241 3.11 -33.47 -8.43
CA VAL A 241 2.44 -32.54 -7.50
C VAL A 241 3.08 -32.63 -6.12
N LEU A 242 3.29 -33.85 -5.62
CA LEU A 242 3.99 -34.08 -4.35
C LEU A 242 5.44 -33.62 -4.39
N LYS A 243 6.14 -33.85 -5.50
CA LYS A 243 7.51 -33.37 -5.71
C LYS A 243 7.58 -31.83 -5.78
N ASN A 244 6.60 -31.18 -6.39
CA ASN A 244 6.50 -29.72 -6.42
C ASN A 244 6.16 -29.15 -5.04
N ILE A 245 5.27 -29.80 -4.27
CA ILE A 245 5.00 -29.43 -2.87
C ILE A 245 6.28 -29.58 -2.04
N GLU A 246 7.00 -30.70 -2.19
CA GLU A 246 8.26 -30.92 -1.49
C GLU A 246 9.30 -29.84 -1.82
N MET A 247 9.41 -29.46 -3.10
CA MET A 247 10.28 -28.36 -3.53
C MET A 247 9.85 -27.00 -2.96
N ILE A 248 8.56 -26.68 -2.96
CA ILE A 248 8.01 -25.44 -2.39
C ILE A 248 8.23 -25.42 -0.88
N MET A 249 7.93 -26.52 -0.19
CA MET A 249 8.10 -26.63 1.26
C MET A 249 9.58 -26.57 1.67
N LYS A 250 10.47 -27.11 0.84
CA LYS A 250 11.92 -26.96 1.01
C LYS A 250 12.36 -25.50 0.87
N GLN A 251 11.98 -24.83 -0.22
CA GLN A 251 12.27 -23.40 -0.40
C GLN A 251 11.67 -22.53 0.71
N PHE A 252 10.43 -22.81 1.09
CA PHE A 252 9.76 -22.12 2.18
C PHE A 252 10.47 -22.36 3.50
N SER A 253 10.89 -23.59 3.80
CA SER A 253 11.67 -23.92 5.00
C SER A 253 13.07 -23.30 5.00
N ASP A 254 13.70 -23.13 3.84
CA ASP A 254 15.02 -22.50 3.71
C ASP A 254 14.91 -20.97 3.91
N TYR A 255 13.78 -20.37 3.52
CA TYR A 255 13.58 -18.91 3.59
C TYR A 255 12.84 -18.40 4.82
N LEU A 256 11.97 -19.21 5.42
CA LEU A 256 11.24 -18.86 6.64
C LEU A 256 12.12 -18.41 7.82
N PRO A 257 13.33 -18.97 8.06
CA PRO A 257 14.21 -18.51 9.13
C PRO A 257 14.64 -17.05 8.98
N CYS A 258 14.55 -16.49 7.77
CA CYS A 258 14.86 -15.08 7.50
C CYS A 258 13.70 -14.13 7.79
N ILE A 259 12.60 -14.64 8.35
CA ILE A 259 11.43 -13.85 8.74
C ILE A 259 11.44 -13.76 10.27
N GLU A 260 11.54 -12.54 10.79
CA GLU A 260 11.44 -12.30 12.22
C GLU A 260 9.96 -12.43 12.63
N LEU A 261 9.66 -13.50 13.36
CA LEU A 261 8.32 -13.76 13.91
C LEU A 261 8.13 -13.08 15.28
N ASN A 262 9.21 -12.87 16.05
CA ASN A 262 9.16 -12.14 17.32
C ASN A 262 9.31 -10.63 17.10
N ARG A 263 8.24 -10.00 16.63
CA ARG A 263 8.28 -8.59 16.22
C ARG A 263 8.20 -7.58 17.36
N PHE A 264 7.64 -7.95 18.51
CA PHE A 264 7.35 -7.00 19.58
C PHE A 264 8.52 -6.87 20.57
N GLU A 265 9.02 -5.65 20.74
CA GLU A 265 10.08 -5.33 21.72
C GLU A 265 9.55 -4.34 22.77
N ALA A 266 9.65 -4.74 24.04
CA ALA A 266 9.13 -3.98 25.18
C ALA A 266 10.17 -2.99 25.71
N LEU A 267 9.78 -1.73 25.91
CA LEU A 267 10.65 -0.67 26.42
C LEU A 267 9.99 0.05 27.59
N GLN A 268 10.79 0.60 28.49
CA GLN A 268 10.27 1.19 29.73
C GLN A 268 9.76 2.61 29.52
N SER A 269 10.45 3.39 28.69
CA SER A 269 10.14 4.82 28.48
C SER A 269 9.91 5.17 27.01
N GLU A 270 9.14 6.23 26.78
CA GLU A 270 8.92 6.78 25.44
C GLU A 270 10.23 7.29 24.81
N SER A 271 11.12 7.87 25.60
CA SER A 271 12.42 8.37 25.14
C SER A 271 13.33 7.24 24.64
N GLU A 272 13.39 6.13 25.38
CA GLU A 272 14.14 4.94 25.01
C GLU A 272 13.57 4.30 23.73
N LEU A 273 12.24 4.28 23.60
CA LEU A 273 11.57 3.85 22.36
C LEU A 273 11.99 4.67 21.15
N VAL A 274 12.11 5.99 21.29
CA VAL A 274 12.55 6.85 20.20
C VAL A 274 14.02 6.63 19.85
N GLU A 275 14.89 6.42 20.84
CA GLU A 275 16.31 6.15 20.60
C GLU A 275 16.51 4.79 19.90
N ARG A 276 15.86 3.75 20.40
CA ARG A 276 15.88 2.41 19.78
C ARG A 276 15.27 2.41 18.37
N ALA A 277 14.19 3.16 18.16
CA ALA A 277 13.61 3.34 16.83
C ALA A 277 14.60 4.02 15.86
N LYS A 278 15.36 5.02 16.29
CA LYS A 278 16.35 5.70 15.42
C LYS A 278 17.45 4.74 14.98
N GLU A 279 17.88 3.84 15.85
CA GLU A 279 18.88 2.81 15.53
C GLU A 279 18.35 1.83 14.47
N LEU A 280 17.18 1.23 14.72
CA LEU A 280 16.54 0.28 13.81
C LEU A 280 16.12 0.92 12.48
N HIS A 281 15.79 2.22 12.48
CA HIS A 281 15.42 2.95 11.27
C HIS A 281 16.61 3.10 10.30
N ARG A 282 17.86 3.18 10.80
CA ARG A 282 19.05 3.19 9.93
C ARG A 282 19.13 1.96 9.03
N ASN A 283 18.64 0.82 9.52
CA ASN A 283 18.64 -0.45 8.80
C ASN A 283 17.30 -0.76 8.10
N ARG A 284 16.33 0.19 8.12
CA ARG A 284 14.94 0.01 7.63
C ARG A 284 14.21 -1.15 8.29
N MET A 285 14.37 -1.32 9.60
CA MET A 285 13.75 -2.40 10.38
C MET A 285 12.68 -1.91 11.37
N VAL A 286 12.28 -0.63 11.33
CA VAL A 286 11.17 -0.13 12.17
C VAL A 286 9.88 -0.21 11.39
N ILE A 287 8.88 -0.88 11.97
CA ILE A 287 7.50 -0.84 11.46
C ILE A 287 6.73 0.27 12.16
N ALA A 288 6.68 0.20 13.50
CA ALA A 288 5.94 1.15 14.32
C ALA A 288 6.45 1.17 15.77
N GLY A 289 6.15 2.25 16.48
CA GLY A 289 6.31 2.43 17.91
C GLY A 289 4.96 2.72 18.55
N ILE A 290 4.54 1.91 19.51
CA ILE A 290 3.25 2.03 20.21
C ILE A 290 3.51 2.62 21.58
N VAL A 291 2.87 3.75 21.90
CA VAL A 291 3.03 4.42 23.19
C VAL A 291 1.67 4.50 23.90
N PHE A 292 1.58 3.86 25.07
CA PHE A 292 0.39 3.92 25.92
C PHE A 292 0.53 5.06 26.93
N SER A 293 -0.24 6.13 26.75
CA SER A 293 -0.02 7.37 27.53
C SER A 293 -0.60 7.29 28.95
N ASN A 294 -1.72 6.60 29.16
CA ASN A 294 -2.43 6.58 30.44
C ASN A 294 -2.02 5.42 31.37
N LEU A 295 -1.18 4.49 30.90
CA LEU A 295 -0.76 3.33 31.69
C LEU A 295 0.35 3.66 32.71
N ASN A 296 1.11 4.74 32.49
CA ASN A 296 2.16 5.19 33.42
C ASN A 296 1.64 6.03 34.60
N SER A 297 0.46 6.65 34.47
CA SER A 297 -0.08 7.57 35.48
C SER A 297 -0.82 6.85 36.61
N SER A 298 -1.35 5.67 36.31
CA SER A 298 -1.97 4.77 37.30
C SER A 298 -0.89 3.82 37.79
N ASN A 299 -0.82 3.51 39.09
CA ASN A 299 0.22 2.65 39.70
C ASN A 299 0.77 1.57 38.75
N PRO A 300 2.09 1.48 38.52
CA PRO A 300 2.69 0.59 37.52
C PRO A 300 2.42 -0.91 37.74
N ASN A 301 1.95 -1.27 38.95
CA ASN A 301 1.58 -2.62 39.35
C ASN A 301 0.06 -2.85 39.37
N ALA A 302 -0.75 -1.88 38.93
CA ALA A 302 -2.18 -2.08 38.82
C ALA A 302 -2.45 -3.02 37.63
N ASN A 303 -3.01 -4.18 37.92
CA ASN A 303 -3.38 -5.18 36.92
C ASN A 303 -4.71 -4.84 36.20
N PHE A 304 -5.26 -3.65 36.42
CA PHE A 304 -6.58 -3.27 35.93
C PHE A 304 -6.46 -2.40 34.68
N LEU A 305 -7.19 -2.77 33.62
CA LEU A 305 -7.27 -2.01 32.38
C LEU A 305 -8.19 -0.81 32.58
N PRO A 306 -7.73 0.44 32.39
CA PRO A 306 -8.58 1.61 32.56
C PRO A 306 -9.66 1.65 31.47
N PRO A 307 -10.87 2.18 31.76
CA PRO A 307 -11.99 2.19 30.82
C PRO A 307 -11.73 3.03 29.56
N HIS A 308 -10.75 3.93 29.59
CA HIS A 308 -10.33 4.71 28.44
C HIS A 308 -8.81 4.71 28.30
N ILE A 309 -8.33 4.23 27.15
CA ILE A 309 -6.91 4.09 26.86
C ILE A 309 -6.53 5.06 25.74
N HIS A 310 -5.49 5.86 25.96
CA HIS A 310 -4.87 6.66 24.92
C HIS A 310 -3.66 5.92 24.33
N ILE A 311 -3.80 5.53 23.06
CA ILE A 311 -2.76 4.85 22.28
C ILE A 311 -2.20 5.85 21.27
N LYS A 312 -0.87 5.96 21.20
CA LYS A 312 -0.18 6.71 20.15
C LYS A 312 0.59 5.71 19.29
N ILE A 313 0.24 5.60 18.02
CA ILE A 313 0.98 4.81 17.04
C ILE A 313 1.92 5.78 16.30
N ARG A 314 3.22 5.55 16.43
CA ARG A 314 4.27 6.29 15.73
C ARG A 314 4.85 5.42 14.64
N MET A 315 4.85 5.88 13.41
CA MET A 315 5.46 5.18 12.28
C MET A 315 6.43 6.12 11.58
N ASP A 316 7.21 5.57 10.66
CA ASP A 316 8.09 6.37 9.82
C ASP A 316 7.29 7.38 8.98
N VAL A 317 7.88 8.54 8.70
CA VAL A 317 7.25 9.65 7.98
C VAL A 317 6.89 9.24 6.54
N ASP A 318 7.62 8.29 5.96
CA ASP A 318 7.31 7.78 4.62
C ASP A 318 6.08 6.85 4.61
N SER A 319 5.80 6.18 5.74
CA SER A 319 4.72 5.19 5.88
C SER A 319 3.38 5.80 6.29
N VAL A 320 3.34 7.01 6.83
CA VAL A 320 2.12 7.70 7.28
C VAL A 320 2.06 9.12 6.74
N ARG A 321 0.86 9.70 6.63
CA ARG A 321 0.70 11.11 6.25
C ARG A 321 1.26 12.03 7.33
N THR A 322 1.77 13.18 6.90
CA THR A 322 2.11 14.28 7.81
C THR A 322 0.87 14.78 8.53
N THR A 323 1.00 15.02 9.84
CA THR A 323 -0.11 15.46 10.71
C THR A 323 -0.16 16.97 10.92
N GLU A 324 0.67 17.74 10.20
CA GLU A 324 0.69 19.21 10.28
C GLU A 324 -0.61 19.84 9.76
N GLN A 325 -1.25 19.19 8.77
CA GLN A 325 -2.47 19.66 8.14
C GLN A 325 -3.41 18.47 7.92
N LEU A 326 -4.70 18.68 8.21
CA LEU A 326 -5.73 17.65 7.98
C LEU A 326 -6.11 17.52 6.50
N THR A 327 -6.09 18.64 5.79
CA THR A 327 -6.44 18.73 4.37
C THR A 327 -5.49 19.69 3.67
N SER A 328 -5.22 19.47 2.39
CA SER A 328 -4.46 20.43 1.59
C SER A 328 -5.19 21.79 1.56
N TRP A 329 -4.43 22.88 1.57
CA TRP A 329 -4.99 24.22 1.46
C TRP A 329 -5.74 24.45 0.13
N LEU A 330 -5.22 23.86 -0.96
CA LEU A 330 -5.84 23.92 -2.27
C LEU A 330 -6.55 22.61 -2.58
N PHE A 331 -7.82 22.71 -2.97
CA PHE A 331 -8.61 21.57 -3.40
C PHE A 331 -8.39 21.28 -4.88
N PHE A 332 -7.99 20.04 -5.19
CA PHE A 332 -7.94 19.54 -6.56
C PHE A 332 -8.94 18.40 -6.72
N PRO A 333 -9.81 18.44 -7.74
CA PRO A 333 -10.73 17.34 -7.99
C PRO A 333 -9.95 16.10 -8.45
N GLY A 334 -10.22 14.97 -7.81
CA GLY A 334 -9.65 13.68 -8.16
C GLY A 334 -9.78 12.70 -6.99
N PRO A 335 -9.80 11.38 -7.27
CA PRO A 335 -9.64 10.37 -6.25
C PRO A 335 -8.21 10.43 -5.72
N GLU A 336 -8.06 10.30 -4.41
CA GLU A 336 -6.76 10.12 -3.76
C GLU A 336 -6.39 8.62 -3.79
N ASN A 337 -6.13 8.08 -4.99
CA ASN A 337 -5.98 6.65 -5.21
C ASN A 337 -4.55 6.16 -5.46
N ASP A 338 -3.54 7.04 -5.41
CA ASP A 338 -2.16 6.60 -5.56
C ASP A 338 -1.67 5.92 -4.27
N TYR A 339 -1.27 4.65 -4.35
CA TYR A 339 -0.76 3.89 -3.20
C TYR A 339 0.48 4.53 -2.57
N PHE A 340 1.38 5.08 -3.39
CA PHE A 340 2.68 5.62 -2.98
C PHE A 340 2.62 7.10 -2.58
N ARG A 341 1.67 7.87 -3.10
CA ARG A 341 1.56 9.30 -2.78
C ARG A 341 0.39 9.65 -1.88
N GLU A 342 -0.67 8.85 -1.90
CA GLU A 342 -1.95 9.23 -1.33
C GLU A 342 -2.43 8.27 -0.24
N MET A 343 -2.33 6.96 -0.46
CA MET A 343 -2.83 5.93 0.48
C MET A 343 -1.81 5.49 1.55
N HIS A 344 -1.17 6.43 2.25
CA HIS A 344 -0.13 6.07 3.25
C HIS A 344 -0.67 5.18 4.39
N TYR A 345 -1.89 5.43 4.89
CA TYR A 345 -2.45 4.66 6.00
C TYR A 345 -2.68 3.17 5.69
N LEU A 346 -2.77 2.80 4.41
CA LEU A 346 -2.88 1.40 3.98
C LEU A 346 -1.55 0.62 4.08
N ARG A 347 -0.42 1.30 4.33
CA ARG A 347 0.92 0.70 4.41
C ARG A 347 1.26 0.08 5.77
N GLY A 348 0.27 -0.25 6.58
CA GLY A 348 0.46 -0.92 7.87
C GLY A 348 -0.18 -0.19 9.05
N PHE A 349 -0.45 1.11 8.95
CA PHE A 349 -1.02 1.88 10.06
C PHE A 349 -2.40 1.37 10.45
N ILE A 350 -3.32 1.24 9.48
CA ILE A 350 -4.69 0.82 9.80
C ILE A 350 -4.73 -0.64 10.28
N GLN A 351 -3.89 -1.51 9.72
CA GLN A 351 -3.81 -2.90 10.14
C GLN A 351 -3.32 -2.99 11.59
N LEU A 352 -2.29 -2.23 11.95
CA LEU A 352 -1.81 -2.17 13.33
C LEU A 352 -2.85 -1.58 14.29
N GLN A 353 -3.58 -0.55 13.85
CA GLN A 353 -4.66 0.05 14.61
C GLN A 353 -5.77 -0.97 14.91
N ASP A 354 -6.27 -1.67 13.88
CA ASP A 354 -7.33 -2.68 14.03
C ASP A 354 -6.86 -3.83 14.95
N LEU A 355 -5.62 -4.31 14.80
CA LEU A 355 -5.05 -5.36 15.66
C LEU A 355 -5.02 -4.97 17.14
N ILE A 356 -4.54 -3.75 17.45
CA ILE A 356 -4.44 -3.27 18.83
C ILE A 356 -5.83 -2.99 19.42
N GLU A 357 -6.72 -2.35 18.64
CA GLU A 357 -8.07 -2.04 19.10
C GLU A 357 -8.86 -3.31 19.40
N ARG A 358 -8.78 -4.33 18.54
CA ARG A 358 -9.37 -5.65 18.82
C ARG A 358 -8.82 -6.27 20.10
N ALA A 359 -7.51 -6.24 20.29
CA ALA A 359 -6.87 -6.77 21.50
C ALA A 359 -7.35 -6.06 22.77
N VAL A 360 -7.51 -4.73 22.72
CA VAL A 360 -8.04 -3.94 23.83
C VAL A 360 -9.51 -4.26 24.10
N ILE A 361 -10.33 -4.37 23.05
CA ILE A 361 -11.75 -4.73 23.16
C ILE A 361 -11.88 -6.11 23.81
N ASP A 362 -11.10 -7.09 23.36
CA ASP A 362 -11.11 -8.44 23.91
C ASP A 362 -10.74 -8.50 25.39
N LEU A 363 -9.79 -7.66 25.84
CA LEU A 363 -9.43 -7.59 27.26
C LEU A 363 -10.54 -6.95 28.10
N HIS A 364 -11.20 -5.91 27.60
CA HIS A 364 -12.34 -5.31 28.29
C HIS A 364 -13.52 -6.29 28.44
N PHE A 365 -13.75 -7.14 27.43
CA PHE A 365 -14.81 -8.15 27.50
C PHE A 365 -14.47 -9.30 28.44
N GLU A 366 -13.21 -9.73 28.49
CA GLU A 366 -12.73 -10.77 29.40
C GLU A 366 -12.93 -10.38 30.87
N ASP A 367 -12.72 -9.10 31.23
CA ASP A 367 -13.02 -8.57 32.57
C ASP A 367 -14.52 -8.57 32.93
N THR A 368 -15.42 -8.74 31.95
CA THR A 368 -16.89 -8.65 32.16
C THR A 368 -17.64 -9.98 31.97
N ASP A 369 -16.94 -11.11 31.78
CA ASP A 369 -17.49 -12.45 31.54
C ASP A 369 -18.52 -12.52 30.38
N LYS A 370 -18.48 -11.56 29.46
CA LYS A 370 -19.37 -11.51 28.28
C LYS A 370 -18.66 -12.09 27.07
N ILE A 371 -19.39 -12.87 26.27
CA ILE A 371 -18.88 -13.48 25.04
C ILE A 371 -18.43 -12.37 24.08
N SER A 372 -17.13 -12.30 23.80
CA SER A 372 -16.57 -11.40 22.78
C SER A 372 -17.00 -11.90 21.40
N THR A 373 -17.88 -11.14 20.73
CA THR A 373 -18.11 -11.26 19.28
C THR A 373 -17.50 -10.04 18.61
N ASN A 374 -16.20 -10.08 18.33
CA ASN A 374 -15.56 -9.02 17.54
C ASN A 374 -16.16 -9.02 16.12
N PRO A 375 -16.71 -7.90 15.64
CA PRO A 375 -17.18 -7.81 14.26
C PRO A 375 -16.00 -7.87 13.29
N VAL A 376 -16.19 -8.53 12.15
CA VAL A 376 -15.22 -8.46 11.05
C VAL A 376 -15.34 -7.07 10.42
N VAL A 377 -14.21 -6.37 10.28
CA VAL A 377 -14.16 -5.01 9.72
C VAL A 377 -13.50 -5.09 8.35
N TYR A 378 -14.12 -4.44 7.36
CA TYR A 378 -13.57 -4.29 6.02
C TYR A 378 -13.44 -2.81 5.69
N MET A 379 -12.40 -2.45 4.95
CA MET A 379 -12.25 -1.09 4.43
C MET A 379 -12.68 -1.05 2.96
N GLN A 380 -13.52 -0.09 2.62
CA GLN A 380 -13.86 0.21 1.23
C GLN A 380 -13.73 1.71 0.98
N LEU A 381 -12.96 2.07 -0.05
CA LEU A 381 -12.87 3.44 -0.54
C LEU A 381 -14.19 3.85 -1.18
N MET A 382 -14.64 5.07 -0.92
CA MET A 382 -15.82 5.61 -1.59
C MET A 382 -15.49 5.82 -3.09
N PRO A 383 -16.31 5.31 -4.02
CA PRO A 383 -16.06 5.49 -5.44
C PRO A 383 -16.20 6.96 -5.82
N TYR A 384 -15.19 7.49 -6.51
CA TYR A 384 -15.20 8.86 -7.01
C TYR A 384 -15.93 8.92 -8.36
N PRO A 385 -16.76 9.96 -8.63
CA PRO A 385 -17.42 10.10 -9.92
C PRO A 385 -16.39 10.25 -11.06
N CYS A 386 -16.79 9.89 -12.29
CA CYS A 386 -15.94 10.07 -13.46
C CYS A 386 -15.49 11.53 -13.58
N TYR A 387 -14.17 11.74 -13.58
CA TYR A 387 -13.56 13.06 -13.71
C TYR A 387 -12.54 13.05 -14.85
N ARG A 388 -12.28 14.23 -15.39
CA ARG A 388 -11.21 14.43 -16.36
C ARG A 388 -10.00 14.94 -15.58
N GLY A 389 -9.00 14.08 -15.41
CA GLY A 389 -7.71 14.50 -14.85
C GLY A 389 -6.96 15.32 -15.90
N ASP A 390 -6.63 16.55 -15.58
CA ASP A 390 -5.62 17.28 -16.35
C ASP A 390 -4.25 16.67 -15.98
N PRO A 391 -3.40 16.31 -16.97
CA PRO A 391 -2.06 15.77 -16.72
C PRO A 391 -1.22 16.86 -16.05
N GLY A 392 -1.22 16.82 -14.72
CA GLY A 392 -0.74 17.87 -13.85
C GLY A 392 -1.89 18.64 -13.21
N LYS A 393 -2.10 18.43 -11.89
CA LYS A 393 -2.86 19.35 -11.01
C LYS A 393 -2.42 20.82 -11.20
N GLU A 394 -1.24 21.03 -11.78
CA GLU A 394 -0.63 22.26 -12.27
C GLU A 394 -1.51 23.10 -13.22
N SER A 395 -2.28 22.51 -14.15
CA SER A 395 -3.13 23.29 -15.07
C SER A 395 -4.17 24.12 -14.33
N SER A 396 -4.78 23.53 -13.30
CA SER A 396 -5.70 24.24 -12.41
C SER A 396 -4.99 25.35 -11.64
N TYR A 397 -3.77 25.11 -11.16
CA TYR A 397 -2.97 26.12 -10.46
C TYR A 397 -2.65 27.32 -11.34
N VAL A 398 -2.26 27.07 -12.60
CA VAL A 398 -1.99 28.13 -13.60
C VAL A 398 -3.25 28.97 -13.84
N ASN A 399 -4.40 28.32 -13.98
CA ASN A 399 -5.66 29.01 -14.23
C ASN A 399 -6.12 29.87 -13.05
N TYR A 400 -6.08 29.34 -11.82
CA TYR A 400 -6.58 30.05 -10.65
C TYR A 400 -5.65 31.17 -10.15
N PHE A 401 -4.33 30.99 -10.19
CA PHE A 401 -3.39 31.94 -9.59
C PHE A 401 -2.62 32.77 -10.60
N ILE A 402 -2.10 32.14 -11.65
CA ILE A 402 -1.14 32.79 -12.55
C ILE A 402 -1.86 33.65 -13.60
N LEU A 403 -2.97 33.17 -14.14
CA LEU A 403 -3.68 33.85 -15.22
C LEU A 403 -4.22 35.24 -14.83
N PRO A 404 -4.83 35.45 -13.63
CA PRO A 404 -5.22 36.78 -13.19
C PRO A 404 -4.02 37.73 -13.03
N ILE A 405 -2.91 37.25 -12.47
CA ILE A 405 -1.69 38.06 -12.27
C ILE A 405 -1.11 38.48 -13.63
N LEU A 406 -0.95 37.55 -14.56
CA LEU A 406 -0.49 37.84 -15.92
C LEU A 406 -1.45 38.78 -16.65
N GLY A 407 -2.76 38.61 -16.46
CA GLY A 407 -3.78 39.49 -17.00
C GLY A 407 -3.60 40.94 -16.53
N THR A 408 -3.35 41.16 -15.24
CA THR A 408 -3.09 42.52 -14.73
C THR A 408 -1.78 43.12 -15.23
N LEU A 409 -0.74 42.30 -15.39
CA LEU A 409 0.58 42.77 -15.85
C LEU A 409 0.64 43.06 -17.35
N MET A 410 -0.24 42.44 -18.16
CA MET A 410 -0.23 42.52 -19.62
C MET A 410 -0.20 43.96 -20.16
N TRP A 411 -1.05 44.85 -19.62
CA TRP A 411 -1.19 46.21 -20.13
C TRP A 411 -0.41 47.26 -19.36
N THR A 412 0.41 46.87 -18.38
CA THR A 412 1.16 47.84 -17.55
C THR A 412 2.04 48.76 -18.40
N ALA A 413 2.73 48.20 -19.40
CA ALA A 413 3.56 48.98 -20.32
C ALA A 413 2.74 49.93 -21.21
N THR A 414 1.63 49.46 -21.78
CA THR A 414 0.78 50.29 -22.65
C THR A 414 0.09 51.40 -21.85
N LEU A 415 -0.42 51.09 -20.65
CA LEU A 415 -0.99 52.07 -19.73
C LEU A 415 0.05 53.12 -19.33
N GLY A 416 1.29 52.70 -19.03
CA GLY A 416 2.38 53.63 -18.70
C GLY A 416 2.70 54.62 -19.83
N VAL A 417 2.72 54.16 -21.08
CA VAL A 417 2.92 55.04 -22.25
C VAL A 417 1.73 55.98 -22.45
N SER A 418 0.49 55.47 -22.33
CA SER A 418 -0.73 56.29 -22.47
C SER A 418 -0.83 57.39 -21.41
N ILE A 419 -0.50 57.09 -20.15
CA ILE A 419 -0.48 58.08 -19.06
C ILE A 419 0.66 59.09 -19.27
N LYS A 420 1.84 58.63 -19.68
CA LYS A 420 2.96 59.53 -19.99
C LYS A 420 2.60 60.53 -21.10
N ASN A 421 1.93 60.06 -22.15
CA ASN A 421 1.47 60.93 -23.24
C ASN A 421 0.41 61.92 -22.77
N LEU A 422 -0.55 61.47 -21.95
CA LEU A 422 -1.55 62.34 -21.34
C LEU A 422 -0.91 63.45 -20.47
N MET A 423 0.05 63.08 -19.63
CA MET A 423 0.77 64.04 -18.80
C MET A 423 1.57 65.03 -19.63
N ARG A 424 2.17 64.59 -20.73
CA ARG A 424 2.90 65.46 -21.67
C ARG A 424 1.98 66.46 -22.38
N GLU A 425 0.74 66.08 -22.68
CA GLU A 425 -0.26 66.99 -23.24
C GLU A 425 -0.75 68.02 -22.20
N ARG A 426 -0.93 67.57 -20.94
CA ARG A 426 -1.27 68.45 -19.82
C ARG A 426 -0.16 69.45 -19.49
N GLU A 427 1.11 69.00 -19.44
CA GLU A 427 2.28 69.86 -19.17
C GLU A 427 2.43 70.99 -20.18
N ARG A 428 2.19 70.70 -21.47
CA ARG A 428 2.26 71.69 -22.55
C ARG A 428 1.01 72.54 -22.69
N ASN A 429 0.00 72.34 -21.83
CA ASN A 429 -1.30 73.03 -21.89
C ASN A 429 -1.96 72.93 -23.28
N VAL A 430 -1.77 71.82 -23.99
CA VAL A 430 -2.32 71.61 -25.33
C VAL A 430 -3.84 71.57 -25.27
N GLU A 431 -4.40 70.96 -24.22
CA GLU A 431 -5.84 70.94 -23.98
C GLU A 431 -6.44 72.36 -23.88
N GLN A 432 -5.80 73.26 -23.11
CA GLN A 432 -6.27 74.64 -22.97
C GLN A 432 -6.17 75.40 -24.30
N THR A 433 -5.10 75.18 -25.05
CA THR A 433 -4.91 75.78 -26.38
C THR A 433 -6.00 75.35 -27.36
N MET A 434 -6.36 74.06 -27.37
CA MET A 434 -7.46 73.53 -28.20
C MET A 434 -8.84 74.03 -27.75
N LYS A 435 -9.04 74.25 -26.45
CA LYS A 435 -10.26 74.84 -25.90
C LYS A 435 -10.45 76.29 -26.37
N ILE A 436 -9.36 77.06 -26.48
CA ILE A 436 -9.38 78.42 -27.05
C ILE A 436 -9.71 78.40 -28.56
N MET A 437 -9.33 77.35 -29.28
CA MET A 437 -9.68 77.14 -30.69
C MET A 437 -11.15 76.70 -30.91
N GLY A 438 -11.94 76.54 -29.84
CA GLY A 438 -13.36 76.20 -29.90
C GLY A 438 -13.68 74.71 -29.76
N LEU A 439 -12.72 73.87 -29.37
CA LEU A 439 -12.94 72.44 -29.16
C LEU A 439 -13.37 72.13 -27.71
N ASN A 440 -14.39 71.27 -27.55
CA ASN A 440 -14.83 70.84 -26.22
C ASN A 440 -13.84 69.84 -25.59
N SER A 441 -13.61 69.94 -24.27
CA SER A 441 -12.72 69.04 -23.51
C SER A 441 -13.13 67.55 -23.60
N THR A 442 -14.44 67.28 -23.76
CA THR A 442 -14.96 65.92 -24.02
C THR A 442 -14.41 65.30 -25.29
N VAL A 443 -14.13 66.08 -26.34
CA VAL A 443 -13.57 65.57 -27.59
C VAL A 443 -12.12 65.13 -27.39
N ASN A 444 -11.35 65.89 -26.62
CA ASN A 444 -9.97 65.52 -26.27
C ASN A 444 -9.94 64.25 -25.41
N PHE A 445 -10.86 64.12 -24.45
CA PHE A 445 -11.02 62.89 -23.67
C PHE A 445 -11.32 61.66 -24.56
N ILE A 446 -12.31 61.76 -25.46
CA ILE A 446 -12.67 60.67 -26.36
C ILE A 446 -11.52 60.34 -27.31
N SER A 447 -10.79 61.35 -27.80
CA SER A 447 -9.61 61.15 -28.66
C SER A 447 -8.50 60.38 -27.95
N TRP A 448 -8.19 60.76 -26.71
CA TRP A 448 -7.21 60.05 -25.88
C TRP A 448 -7.65 58.62 -25.56
N LEU A 449 -8.93 58.43 -25.24
CA LEU A 449 -9.52 57.11 -24.95
C LEU A 449 -9.37 56.19 -26.17
N ILE A 450 -9.78 56.64 -27.35
CA ILE A 450 -9.74 55.82 -28.58
C ILE A 450 -8.29 55.49 -28.96
N THR A 451 -7.40 56.49 -28.97
CA THR A 451 -5.99 56.31 -29.35
C THR A 451 -5.23 55.38 -28.38
N SER A 452 -5.57 55.40 -27.09
CA SER A 452 -4.99 54.50 -26.08
C SER A 452 -5.64 53.11 -26.06
N TYR A 453 -6.92 53.01 -26.40
CA TYR A 453 -7.66 51.74 -26.34
C TYR A 453 -7.35 50.80 -27.52
N ILE A 454 -7.16 51.34 -28.73
CA ILE A 454 -6.81 50.55 -29.93
C ILE A 454 -5.61 49.60 -29.71
N PRO A 455 -4.44 50.04 -29.23
CA PRO A 455 -3.31 49.13 -29.00
C PRO A 455 -3.60 48.10 -27.91
N MET A 456 -4.39 48.44 -26.88
CA MET A 456 -4.79 47.48 -25.84
C MET A 456 -5.74 46.41 -26.40
N ILE A 457 -6.69 46.77 -27.25
CA ILE A 457 -7.57 45.83 -27.96
C ILE A 457 -6.73 44.83 -28.76
N PHE A 458 -5.74 45.32 -29.51
CA PHE A 458 -4.89 44.48 -30.35
C PHE A 458 -4.14 43.43 -29.53
N VAL A 459 -3.53 43.84 -28.41
CA VAL A 459 -2.84 42.93 -27.49
C VAL A 459 -3.82 41.93 -26.87
N SER A 460 -5.01 42.36 -26.44
CA SER A 460 -6.04 41.49 -25.88
C SER A 460 -6.52 40.41 -26.85
N ILE A 461 -6.67 40.74 -28.14
CA ILE A 461 -7.04 39.76 -29.18
C ILE A 461 -5.93 38.72 -29.35
N ILE A 462 -4.67 39.15 -29.44
CA ILE A 462 -3.52 38.23 -29.56
C ILE A 462 -3.49 37.25 -28.39
N VAL A 463 -3.63 37.75 -27.16
CA VAL A 463 -3.58 36.89 -25.98
C VAL A 463 -4.79 35.95 -25.93
N ALA A 464 -5.99 36.40 -26.28
CA ALA A 464 -7.15 35.52 -26.33
C ALA A 464 -6.99 34.38 -27.34
N VAL A 465 -6.39 34.65 -28.50
CA VAL A 465 -6.05 33.63 -29.51
C VAL A 465 -5.04 32.63 -28.93
N VAL A 466 -3.97 33.11 -28.28
CA VAL A 466 -2.97 32.25 -27.64
C VAL A 466 -3.59 31.39 -26.53
N LEU A 467 -4.48 31.93 -25.70
CA LEU A 467 -5.13 31.17 -24.63
C LEU A 467 -6.07 30.08 -25.17
N LYS A 468 -6.74 30.33 -26.30
CA LYS A 468 -7.65 29.37 -26.95
C LYS A 468 -6.89 28.26 -27.67
N TYR A 469 -5.92 28.60 -28.50
CA TYR A 469 -5.16 27.63 -29.30
C TYR A 469 -3.98 27.02 -28.54
N GLY A 470 -3.54 27.64 -27.43
CA GLY A 470 -2.53 27.11 -26.52
C GLY A 470 -3.05 26.05 -25.55
N GLY A 471 -4.32 25.64 -25.67
CA GLY A 471 -4.89 24.55 -24.88
C GLY A 471 -5.19 24.89 -23.41
N ILE A 472 -5.12 26.15 -23.01
CA ILE A 472 -5.42 26.61 -21.64
C ILE A 472 -6.94 26.71 -21.43
N PHE A 473 -7.67 27.34 -22.39
CA PHE A 473 -9.14 27.40 -22.39
C PHE A 473 -9.74 26.69 -23.61
N PRO A 474 -9.62 25.35 -23.71
CA PRO A 474 -10.07 24.61 -24.88
C PRO A 474 -11.60 24.64 -25.02
N ALA A 475 -12.34 24.64 -23.92
CA ALA A 475 -13.81 24.58 -23.92
C ALA A 475 -14.49 25.95 -24.17
N SER A 476 -13.85 27.05 -23.80
CA SER A 476 -14.46 28.38 -23.85
C SER A 476 -14.51 28.95 -25.27
N GLU A 477 -15.61 29.61 -25.65
CA GLU A 477 -15.66 30.37 -26.90
C GLU A 477 -14.74 31.60 -26.85
N LEU A 478 -14.22 32.01 -28.01
CA LEU A 478 -13.27 33.13 -28.12
C LEU A 478 -13.89 34.47 -27.68
N THR A 479 -15.19 34.66 -27.87
CA THR A 479 -15.94 35.83 -27.42
C THR A 479 -15.93 35.94 -25.89
N VAL A 480 -16.13 34.82 -25.20
CA VAL A 480 -16.15 34.74 -23.73
C VAL A 480 -14.78 35.04 -23.14
N THR A 481 -13.68 34.71 -23.83
CA THR A 481 -12.32 35.02 -23.37
C THR A 481 -11.90 36.47 -23.67
N ILE A 482 -12.32 37.04 -24.80
CA ILE A 482 -11.97 38.42 -25.19
C ILE A 482 -12.73 39.47 -24.37
N THR A 483 -14.03 39.27 -24.12
CA THR A 483 -14.89 40.25 -23.42
C THR A 483 -14.33 40.71 -22.05
N PRO A 484 -13.89 39.82 -21.14
CA PRO A 484 -13.31 40.25 -19.86
C PRO A 484 -11.98 41.00 -20.02
N LEU A 485 -11.16 40.65 -21.01
CA LEU A 485 -9.89 41.35 -21.28
C LEU A 485 -10.14 42.78 -21.77
N LEU A 486 -11.14 42.99 -22.65
CA LEU A 486 -11.49 44.30 -23.17
C LEU A 486 -12.13 45.21 -22.11
N THR A 487 -13.04 44.66 -21.31
CA THR A 487 -13.67 45.41 -20.21
C THR A 487 -12.64 45.81 -19.14
N LEU A 488 -11.69 44.91 -18.82
CA LEU A 488 -10.59 45.22 -17.93
C LEU A 488 -9.69 46.33 -18.50
N ALA A 489 -9.34 46.25 -19.79
CA ALA A 489 -8.57 47.30 -20.47
C ALA A 489 -9.27 48.67 -20.44
N LEU A 490 -10.58 48.71 -20.71
CA LEU A 490 -11.38 49.94 -20.63
C LEU A 490 -11.40 50.49 -19.20
N SER A 491 -11.62 49.63 -18.20
CA SER A 491 -11.64 50.05 -16.80
C SER A 491 -10.29 50.62 -16.35
N ALA A 492 -9.18 50.03 -16.77
CA ALA A 492 -7.84 50.48 -16.45
C ALA A 492 -7.52 51.85 -17.08
N LEU A 493 -7.98 52.10 -18.32
CA LEU A 493 -7.85 53.41 -18.95
C LEU A 493 -8.69 54.47 -18.23
N MET A 494 -9.94 54.15 -17.89
CA MET A 494 -10.79 55.10 -17.15
C MET A 494 -10.17 55.45 -15.79
N LEU A 495 -9.60 54.48 -15.08
CA LEU A 495 -8.87 54.70 -13.83
C LEU A 495 -7.59 55.52 -14.03
N GLY A 496 -6.87 55.35 -15.15
CA GLY A 496 -5.67 56.12 -15.44
C GLY A 496 -5.95 57.56 -15.89
N PHE A 497 -7.19 57.90 -16.27
CA PHE A 497 -7.59 59.25 -16.64
C PHE A 497 -7.97 60.14 -15.44
N VAL A 498 -8.63 59.52 -14.46
CA VAL A 498 -8.99 60.13 -13.16
C VAL A 498 -7.70 60.38 -12.38
#